data_AF-A0A847E1W8-F1
#
_entry.id   AF-A0A847E1W8-F1
#
_cell.length_a   1.000
_cell.length_b   1.000
_cell.length_c   1.000
_cell.angle_alpha   90.00
_cell.angle_beta   90.00
_cell.angle_gamma   90.00
#
_symmetry.space_group_name_H-M   'P 1'
#
loop_
_entity.id
_entity.type
_entity.pdbx_description
1 polymer ?
#
loop_
_entity_poly.entity_id
_entity_poly.type
_entity_poly.pdbx_seq_one_letter_code
_entity_poly.pdbx_strand_id
1 'polypeptide(L)'
;SLFRQFELIYVVGEERDIVGVRSNHRKEDVYLYRVQIPAEAARALFRVYLKRINELVERPEWYHLLKSNCTLNIVRYANMVGRQGHIDIRHILNGWSDRYLYRAGFLVPGLPFEVLREQSRINDAAQAAGDGDDFPQRIRASLPGMTAVR
;
A
#
# COMPACT_ATOMS: atom_id res chain seq x y z
N SER A 1 10.45 6.47 16.27
CA SER A 1 11.50 6.98 17.17
C SER A 1 12.51 7.80 16.39
N LEU A 2 12.82 9.03 16.84
CA LEU A 2 13.95 9.83 16.35
C LEU A 2 15.28 9.36 17.00
N PHE A 3 15.19 8.52 18.03
CA PHE A 3 16.27 8.17 18.97
C PHE A 3 16.66 6.69 18.95
N ARG A 4 16.44 5.95 17.85
CA ARG A 4 16.82 4.52 17.72
C ARG A 4 16.33 3.65 18.90
N GLN A 5 15.10 3.86 19.37
CA GLN A 5 14.56 3.09 20.50
C GLN A 5 13.86 1.80 20.09
N PHE A 6 13.64 1.60 18.79
CA PHE A 6 12.95 0.42 18.26
C PHE A 6 13.76 -0.15 17.11
N GLU A 7 13.94 -1.46 17.11
CA GLU A 7 14.51 -2.20 15.97
C GLU A 7 13.51 -2.20 14.81
N LEU A 8 14.03 -2.15 13.58
CA LEU A 8 13.22 -2.32 12.39
C LEU A 8 12.83 -3.80 12.29
N ILE A 9 11.55 -4.07 12.07
CA ILE A 9 11.04 -5.39 11.73
C ILE A 9 10.15 -5.29 10.50
N TYR A 10 10.12 -6.35 9.70
CA TYR A 10 9.11 -6.53 8.65
C TYR A 10 8.12 -7.58 9.13
N VAL A 11 6.84 -7.21 9.15
CA VAL A 11 5.74 -8.14 9.39
C VAL A 11 5.09 -8.42 8.03
N VAL A 12 5.13 -9.67 7.62
CA VAL A 12 4.45 -10.15 6.41
C VAL A 12 3.21 -10.90 6.87
N GLY A 13 2.06 -10.50 6.35
CA GLY A 13 0.77 -11.10 6.68
C GLY A 13 -0.12 -11.18 5.47
N GLU A 14 -1.20 -11.96 5.58
CA GLU A 14 -2.21 -12.01 4.54
C GLU A 14 -2.98 -10.69 4.50
N GLU A 15 -3.65 -10.43 3.38
CA GLU A 15 -4.42 -9.19 3.24
C GLU A 15 -5.51 -9.07 4.32
N ARG A 16 -6.14 -10.18 4.69
CA ARG A 16 -7.10 -10.26 5.79
C ARG A 16 -6.49 -9.74 7.09
N ASP A 17 -5.28 -10.16 7.44
CA ASP A 17 -4.64 -9.77 8.70
C ASP A 17 -4.33 -8.27 8.73
N ILE A 18 -3.78 -7.75 7.63
CA ILE A 18 -3.33 -6.36 7.56
C ILE A 18 -4.51 -5.39 7.39
N VAL A 19 -5.47 -5.72 6.54
CA VAL A 19 -6.64 -4.87 6.25
C VAL A 19 -7.72 -5.03 7.32
N GLY A 20 -7.99 -6.26 7.76
CA GLY A 20 -9.01 -6.58 8.77
C GLY A 20 -8.71 -5.94 10.12
N VAL A 21 -7.46 -5.95 10.58
CA VAL A 21 -7.09 -5.26 11.82
C VAL A 21 -7.40 -3.77 11.78
N ARG A 22 -7.20 -3.12 10.63
CA ARG A 22 -7.44 -1.68 10.48
C ARG A 22 -8.92 -1.36 10.34
N SER A 23 -9.61 -2.09 9.47
CA SER A 23 -11.03 -1.83 9.12
C SER A 23 -12.02 -2.35 10.18
N ASN A 24 -11.83 -3.57 10.66
CA ASN A 24 -12.81 -4.27 11.51
C ASN A 24 -12.52 -4.06 13.00
N HIS A 25 -11.25 -4.16 13.43
CA HIS A 25 -10.89 -4.03 14.84
C HIS A 25 -10.61 -2.59 15.26
N ARG A 26 -9.77 -1.86 14.51
CA ARG A 26 -9.37 -0.49 14.85
C ARG A 26 -10.32 0.58 14.29
N LYS A 27 -11.22 0.21 13.37
CA LYS A 27 -12.19 1.10 12.72
C LYS A 27 -11.55 2.32 12.05
N GLU A 28 -10.35 2.14 11.50
CA GLU A 28 -9.66 3.13 10.68
C GLU A 28 -10.30 3.21 9.30
N ASP A 29 -10.31 4.38 8.67
CA ASP A 29 -10.72 4.48 7.27
C ASP A 29 -9.67 3.82 6.36
N VAL A 30 -10.11 2.82 5.61
CA VAL A 30 -9.28 2.05 4.69
C VAL A 30 -9.79 2.23 3.27
N TYR A 31 -8.86 2.61 2.39
CA TYR A 31 -9.11 2.82 0.96
C TYR A 31 -8.26 1.86 0.14
N LEU A 32 -8.88 1.21 -0.85
CA LEU A 32 -8.22 0.28 -1.77
C LEU A 32 -8.37 0.77 -3.20
N TYR A 33 -7.24 1.01 -3.87
CA TYR A 33 -7.20 1.56 -5.22
C TYR A 33 -6.58 0.59 -6.22
N ARG A 34 -7.12 0.57 -7.45
CA ARG A 34 -6.46 -0.12 -8.57
C ARG A 34 -5.30 0.72 -9.08
N VAL A 35 -4.08 0.25 -8.80
CA VAL A 35 -2.86 0.81 -9.38
C VAL A 35 -2.63 0.22 -10.77
N GLN A 36 -2.44 1.09 -11.76
CA GLN A 36 -2.12 0.77 -13.14
C GLN A 36 -0.61 0.73 -13.33
N ILE A 37 -0.01 -0.42 -13.01
CA ILE A 37 1.41 -0.68 -13.28
C ILE A 37 1.56 -2.02 -14.01
N PRO A 38 2.58 -2.18 -14.86
CA PRO A 38 2.91 -3.47 -15.45
C PRO A 38 3.19 -4.50 -14.35
N ALA A 39 2.73 -5.75 -14.56
CA ALA A 39 2.97 -6.83 -13.61
C ALA A 39 4.47 -7.06 -13.35
N GLU A 40 5.32 -6.82 -14.35
CA GLU A 40 6.77 -6.91 -14.21
C GLU A 40 7.33 -5.88 -13.21
N ALA A 41 6.85 -4.64 -13.25
CA ALA A 41 7.25 -3.60 -12.31
C ALA A 41 6.81 -3.95 -10.87
N ALA A 42 5.61 -4.51 -10.71
CA ALA A 42 5.13 -4.98 -9.42
C ALA A 42 5.99 -6.14 -8.86
N ARG A 43 6.36 -7.11 -9.70
CA ARG A 43 7.27 -8.20 -9.33
C ARG A 43 8.66 -7.70 -8.96
N ALA A 44 9.20 -6.76 -9.72
CA ALA A 44 10.50 -6.17 -9.44
C ALA A 44 10.49 -5.47 -8.07
N LEU A 45 9.46 -4.67 -7.77
CA LEU A 45 9.26 -4.04 -6.46
C LEU A 45 9.19 -5.09 -5.33
N PHE A 46 8.43 -6.16 -5.53
CA PHE A 46 8.33 -7.24 -4.55
C PHE A 46 9.68 -7.91 -4.26
N ARG A 47 10.50 -8.18 -5.29
CA ARG A 47 11.86 -8.71 -5.10
C ARG A 47 12.75 -7.78 -4.30
N VAL A 48 12.61 -6.46 -4.47
CA VAL A 48 13.36 -5.48 -3.67
C VAL A 48 12.96 -5.56 -2.20
N TYR A 49 11.67 -5.72 -1.88
CA TYR A 49 11.22 -5.96 -0.52
C TYR A 49 11.80 -7.25 0.07
N LEU A 50 11.73 -8.36 -0.67
CA LEU A 50 12.28 -9.64 -0.21
C LEU A 50 13.79 -9.54 0.08
N LYS A 51 14.54 -8.91 -0.82
CA LYS A 51 15.98 -8.68 -0.60
C LYS A 51 16.21 -7.88 0.66
N ARG A 52 15.44 -6.82 0.88
CA ARG A 52 15.56 -5.97 2.07
C ARG A 52 15.23 -6.73 3.37
N ILE A 53 14.19 -7.57 3.35
CA ILE A 53 13.82 -8.41 4.48
C ILE A 53 14.97 -9.36 4.82
N ASN A 54 15.54 -10.02 3.82
CA ASN A 54 16.67 -10.94 4.01
C ASN A 54 17.92 -10.22 4.53
N GLU A 55 18.25 -9.04 3.98
CA GLU A 55 19.38 -8.22 4.47
C GLU A 55 19.23 -7.83 5.95
N LEU A 56 17.99 -7.58 6.40
CA LEU A 56 17.71 -7.21 7.78
C LEU A 56 17.94 -8.37 8.77
N VAL A 57 17.77 -9.62 8.32
CA VAL A 57 18.11 -10.82 9.11
C VAL A 57 19.61 -10.88 9.34
N GLU A 58 20.41 -10.58 8.32
CA GLU A 58 21.88 -10.60 8.42
C GLU A 58 22.44 -9.38 9.14
N ARG A 59 21.80 -8.22 8.98
CA ARG A 59 22.24 -6.93 9.53
C ARG A 59 21.05 -6.23 10.19
N PRO A 60 20.79 -6.48 11.48
CA PRO A 60 19.71 -5.80 12.19
C PRO A 60 19.96 -4.29 12.20
N GLU A 61 18.89 -3.53 11.97
CA GLU A 61 18.94 -2.07 11.87
C GLU A 61 17.92 -1.40 12.80
N TRP A 62 18.28 -0.22 13.30
CA TRP A 62 17.39 0.60 14.09
C TRP A 62 16.36 1.33 13.21
N TYR A 63 15.11 1.40 13.67
CA TYR A 63 14.03 2.08 12.95
C TYR A 63 14.26 3.59 12.88
N HIS A 64 14.45 4.10 11.67
CA HIS A 64 14.60 5.53 11.40
C HIS A 64 13.32 6.10 10.75
N LEU A 65 12.48 6.80 11.52
CA LEU A 65 11.21 7.40 11.05
C LEU A 65 11.31 8.18 9.72
N LEU A 66 12.43 8.88 9.51
CA LEU A 66 12.64 9.74 8.34
C LEU A 66 13.31 9.04 7.15
N LYS A 67 13.98 7.89 7.37
CA LYS A 67 14.72 7.13 6.32
C LYS A 67 14.09 5.78 5.99
N SER A 68 13.17 5.29 6.82
CA SER A 68 12.65 3.92 6.79
C SER A 68 11.13 3.89 6.93
N ASN A 69 10.43 4.96 6.54
CA ASN A 69 8.98 4.88 6.40
C ASN A 69 8.61 4.12 5.11
N CYS A 70 7.46 3.43 5.17
CA CYS A 70 6.94 2.58 4.11
C CYS A 70 6.78 3.33 2.77
N THR A 71 6.43 4.61 2.80
CA THR A 71 6.16 5.41 1.59
C THR A 71 7.43 5.82 0.84
N LEU A 72 8.48 6.23 1.57
CA LEU A 72 9.79 6.53 0.97
C LEU A 72 10.46 5.27 0.44
N ASN A 73 10.29 4.12 1.10
CA ASN A 73 10.80 2.85 0.61
C ASN A 73 10.09 2.43 -0.69
N ILE A 74 8.75 2.52 -0.77
CA ILE A 74 8.01 2.25 -2.01
C ILE A 74 8.51 3.14 -3.16
N VAL A 75 8.68 4.44 -2.92
CA VAL A 75 9.11 5.40 -3.96
C VAL A 75 10.55 5.16 -4.38
N ARG A 76 11.44 4.87 -3.42
CA ARG A 76 12.84 4.55 -3.70
C ARG A 76 12.94 3.26 -4.52
N TYR A 77 12.18 2.24 -4.15
CA TYR A 77 12.15 0.97 -4.87
C TYR A 77 11.48 1.10 -6.24
N ALA A 78 10.41 1.89 -6.36
CA ALA A 78 9.77 2.23 -7.63
C ALA A 78 10.73 2.96 -8.59
N ASN A 79 11.54 3.89 -8.07
CA ASN A 79 12.59 4.56 -8.84
C ASN A 79 13.71 3.59 -9.25
N MET A 80 14.09 2.64 -8.38
CA MET A 80 15.10 1.61 -8.70
C MET A 80 14.64 0.63 -9.80
N VAL A 81 13.33 0.44 -9.99
CA VAL A 81 12.75 -0.42 -11.04
C VAL A 81 12.31 0.34 -12.29
N GLY A 82 12.77 1.60 -12.46
CA GLY A 82 12.63 2.34 -13.72
C GLY A 82 11.56 3.43 -13.74
N ARG A 83 10.92 3.77 -12.60
CA ARG A 83 10.05 4.95 -12.54
C ARG A 83 10.88 6.22 -12.65
N GLN A 84 10.67 7.01 -13.70
CA GLN A 84 11.25 8.35 -13.81
C GLN A 84 10.38 9.35 -13.02
N GLY A 85 10.89 9.82 -11.88
CA GLY A 85 10.22 10.85 -11.08
C GLY A 85 11.00 11.23 -9.82
N HIS A 86 11.04 12.53 -9.53
CA HIS A 86 11.69 13.07 -8.34
C HIS A 86 10.91 12.71 -7.06
N ILE A 87 11.61 12.68 -5.92
CA ILE A 87 11.01 12.52 -4.60
C ILE A 87 10.26 13.81 -4.25
N ASP A 88 8.93 13.75 -4.25
CA ASP A 88 8.02 14.85 -3.86
C ASP A 88 7.72 14.81 -2.34
N ILE A 89 7.54 15.96 -1.71
CA ILE A 89 7.20 16.10 -0.28
C ILE A 89 5.89 15.38 0.11
N ARG A 90 5.00 15.15 -0.86
CA ARG A 90 3.77 14.37 -0.70
C ARG A 90 4.00 12.86 -0.49
N HIS A 91 5.21 12.36 -0.75
CA HIS A 91 5.63 11.00 -0.36
C HIS A 91 6.03 10.89 1.11
N ILE A 92 6.15 12.03 1.82
CA ILE A 92 6.49 12.09 3.25
C ILE A 92 5.21 12.24 4.08
N LEU A 93 4.14 12.80 3.50
CA LEU A 93 2.82 12.93 4.11
C LEU A 93 1.89 11.81 3.62
N ASN A 94 1.89 10.69 4.34
CA ASN A 94 1.11 9.48 4.02
C ASN A 94 -0.38 9.75 3.70
N GLY A 95 -0.98 10.78 4.32
CA GLY A 95 -2.39 11.16 4.08
C GLY A 95 -2.68 11.80 2.71
N TRP A 96 -1.68 12.01 1.85
CA TRP A 96 -1.83 12.61 0.52
C TRP A 96 -1.33 11.71 -0.62
N SER A 97 -0.91 10.48 -0.29
CA SER A 97 -0.30 9.57 -1.25
C SER A 97 -1.28 9.09 -2.33
N ASP A 98 -2.55 8.89 -1.97
CA ASP A 98 -3.66 8.57 -2.89
C ASP A 98 -3.87 9.68 -3.94
N ARG A 99 -3.92 10.93 -3.51
CA ARG A 99 -4.09 12.10 -4.37
C ARG A 99 -2.88 12.36 -5.26
N TYR A 100 -1.67 12.04 -4.79
CA TYR A 100 -0.48 12.05 -5.63
C TYR A 100 -0.56 10.97 -6.72
N LEU A 101 -0.86 9.72 -6.36
CA LEU A 101 -0.96 8.61 -7.32
C LEU A 101 -2.03 8.88 -8.38
N TYR A 102 -3.16 9.47 -7.98
CA TYR A 102 -4.20 9.90 -8.92
C TYR A 102 -3.68 10.94 -9.92
N ARG A 103 -3.05 12.02 -9.44
CA ARG A 103 -2.52 13.10 -10.31
C ARG A 103 -1.38 12.62 -11.21
N ALA A 104 -0.60 11.65 -10.75
CA ALA A 104 0.48 11.04 -11.52
C ALA A 104 -0.01 9.99 -12.54
N GLY A 105 -1.32 9.74 -12.61
CA GLY A 105 -1.91 8.80 -13.57
C GLY A 105 -1.75 7.32 -13.20
N PHE A 106 -1.36 7.01 -11.97
CA PHE A 106 -1.17 5.62 -11.52
C PHE A 106 -2.47 4.94 -11.08
N LEU A 107 -3.55 5.68 -10.81
CA LEU A 107 -4.85 5.10 -10.44
C LEU A 107 -5.76 4.96 -11.66
N VAL A 108 -6.83 4.17 -11.51
CA VAL A 108 -7.85 3.99 -12.56
C VAL A 108 -8.38 5.36 -13.04
N PRO A 109 -8.45 5.61 -14.37
CA PRO A 109 -8.90 6.88 -14.91
C PRO A 109 -10.43 6.89 -15.07
N GLY A 110 -11.00 8.05 -15.37
CA GLY A 110 -12.41 8.18 -15.75
C GLY A 110 -13.37 8.62 -14.63
N LEU A 111 -12.89 8.77 -13.40
CA LEU A 111 -13.67 9.33 -12.29
C LEU A 111 -12.94 10.52 -11.67
N PRO A 112 -13.63 11.61 -11.26
CA PRO A 112 -13.04 12.63 -10.42
C PRO A 112 -12.47 12.03 -9.13
N PHE A 113 -11.34 12.56 -8.63
CA PHE A 113 -10.62 11.99 -7.49
C PHE A 113 -11.50 11.76 -6.25
N GLU A 114 -12.34 12.72 -5.88
CA GLU A 114 -13.17 12.60 -4.69
C GLU A 114 -14.21 11.47 -4.84
N VAL A 115 -14.79 11.30 -6.04
CA VAL A 115 -15.70 10.19 -6.35
C VAL A 115 -14.95 8.86 -6.32
N LEU A 116 -13.75 8.80 -6.91
CA LEU A 116 -12.91 7.60 -6.86
C LEU A 116 -12.58 7.24 -5.41
N ARG A 117 -12.21 8.21 -4.58
CA ARG A 117 -11.85 8.01 -3.18
C ARG A 117 -13.03 7.52 -2.35
N GLU A 118 -14.21 8.08 -2.54
CA GLU A 118 -15.44 7.62 -1.88
C GLU A 118 -15.76 6.17 -2.26
N GLN A 119 -15.74 5.84 -3.56
CA GLN A 119 -15.99 4.49 -4.06
C GLN A 119 -14.89 3.48 -3.70
N SER A 120 -13.70 3.96 -3.31
CA SER A 120 -12.57 3.12 -2.93
C SER A 120 -12.52 2.81 -1.43
N ARG A 121 -13.45 3.34 -0.63
CA ARG A 121 -13.53 3.04 0.81
C ARG A 121 -14.10 1.63 1.01
N ILE A 122 -13.31 0.74 1.60
CA ILE A 122 -13.66 -0.68 1.73
C ILE A 122 -14.17 -1.08 3.11
N ASN A 123 -14.31 -0.15 4.05
CA ASN A 123 -14.69 -0.45 5.43
C ASN A 123 -15.95 -1.30 5.56
N ASP A 124 -17.03 -0.92 4.87
CA ASP A 124 -18.31 -1.63 4.97
C ASP A 124 -18.20 -3.04 4.35
N ALA A 125 -17.48 -3.15 3.23
CA ALA A 125 -17.22 -4.44 2.57
C ALA A 125 -16.34 -5.36 3.42
N ALA A 126 -15.30 -4.81 4.07
CA ALA A 126 -14.40 -5.54 4.95
C ALA A 126 -15.09 -6.01 6.24
N GLN A 127 -15.95 -5.18 6.82
CA GLN A 127 -16.77 -5.55 7.98
C GLN A 127 -17.78 -6.63 7.62
N ALA A 128 -18.44 -6.51 6.47
CA ALA A 128 -19.35 -7.54 5.99
C ALA A 128 -18.63 -8.85 5.64
N ALA A 129 -17.36 -8.78 5.22
CA ALA A 129 -16.52 -9.94 4.91
C ALA A 129 -16.16 -10.78 6.15
N GLY A 130 -16.04 -10.16 7.33
CA GLY A 130 -15.64 -10.85 8.55
C GLY A 130 -14.27 -11.52 8.38
N ASP A 131 -14.16 -12.77 8.84
CA ASP A 131 -12.92 -13.55 8.78
C ASP A 131 -12.89 -14.61 7.66
N GLY A 132 -13.83 -14.52 6.70
CA GLY A 132 -13.94 -15.49 5.61
C GLY A 132 -12.72 -15.53 4.69
N ASP A 133 -12.44 -16.70 4.11
CA ASP A 133 -11.33 -16.88 3.15
C ASP A 133 -11.55 -16.13 1.83
N ASP A 134 -12.78 -15.70 1.57
CA ASP A 134 -13.18 -14.88 0.42
C ASP A 134 -13.02 -13.36 0.67
N PHE A 135 -12.40 -12.96 1.79
CA PHE A 135 -12.18 -11.56 2.16
C PHE A 135 -11.56 -10.72 1.03
N PRO A 136 -10.46 -11.14 0.37
CA PRO A 136 -9.85 -10.36 -0.71
C PRO A 136 -10.80 -10.13 -1.90
N GLN A 137 -11.65 -11.10 -2.22
CA GLN A 137 -12.61 -11.02 -3.32
C GLN A 137 -13.75 -10.07 -2.96
N ARG A 138 -14.27 -10.17 -1.73
CA ARG A 138 -15.39 -9.36 -1.24
C ARG A 138 -15.06 -7.87 -1.17
N ILE A 139 -13.88 -7.50 -0.67
CA ILE A 139 -13.48 -6.08 -0.58
C ILE A 139 -13.20 -5.45 -1.96
N ARG A 140 -13.05 -6.26 -3.02
CA ARG A 140 -12.79 -5.79 -4.39
C ARG A 140 -14.02 -5.79 -5.28
N ALA A 141 -15.08 -6.50 -4.92
CA ALA A 141 -16.22 -6.76 -5.78
C ALA A 141 -16.89 -5.49 -6.34
N SER A 142 -16.88 -4.39 -5.57
CA SER A 142 -17.48 -3.10 -5.94
C SER A 142 -16.46 -2.03 -6.33
N LEU A 143 -15.18 -2.36 -6.42
CA LEU A 143 -14.13 -1.35 -6.61
C LEU A 143 -13.95 -0.92 -8.07
N PRO A 144 -13.77 0.38 -8.34
CA PRO A 144 -13.46 0.88 -9.68
C PRO A 144 -12.19 0.25 -10.26
N GLY A 145 -12.29 -0.29 -11.49
CA GLY A 145 -11.16 -0.92 -12.17
C GLY A 145 -10.74 -2.29 -11.63
N MET A 146 -11.53 -2.89 -10.72
CA MET A 146 -11.34 -4.24 -10.21
C MET A 146 -12.58 -5.10 -10.51
N THR A 147 -12.81 -5.43 -11.78
CA THR A 147 -13.81 -6.47 -12.09
C THR A 147 -13.26 -7.82 -11.62
N ALA A 148 -14.06 -8.57 -10.87
CA ALA A 148 -13.70 -9.90 -10.38
C ALA A 148 -13.10 -10.73 -11.52
N VAL A 149 -11.88 -11.24 -11.28
CA VAL A 149 -11.24 -12.19 -12.19
C VAL A 149 -12.18 -13.38 -12.30
N ARG A 150 -12.68 -13.63 -13.51
CA ARG A 150 -13.39 -14.86 -13.87
C ARG A 150 -12.44 -16.05 -13.80
#